data_AF-A0A8J6HGF5-F1
#
_entry.id   AF-A0A8J6HGF5-F1
#
_cell.length_a   1.000
_cell.length_b   1.000
_cell.length_c   1.000
_cell.angle_alpha   90.00
_cell.angle_beta   90.00
_cell.angle_gamma   90.00
#
_symmetry.space_group_name_H-M   'P 1'
#
loop_
_entity.id
_entity.type
_entity.pdbx_description
1 polymer ?
#
loop_
_entity_poly.entity_id
_entity_poly.type
_entity_poly.pdbx_seq_one_letter_code
_entity_poly.pdbx_strand_id
1 'polypeptide(L)'
;MSTPSRTSVAEQSSTNLVGKFTQSVRRIVQDVKDEGTASGQTKEEVIETNERLRAVRVRLDESYDTAKKALVTLMGKYNDSKSVHNIFQRYNLLKAMIKVEVIRLETQYWTLVDIPKQEKQETVPAFVLRACAIMEKTQKSGEGVKTSAKLAEEAQDKRERIERLENMTTSQIEAENTQMTNDLYRLLKKYSGLRNLIRQLKVSF
;
A
#
# COMPACT_ATOMS: atom_id res chain seq x y z
N MET A 1 11.42 5.84 -86.72
CA MET A 1 11.29 7.20 -86.15
C MET A 1 10.06 7.23 -85.25
N SER A 2 10.25 7.68 -83.99
CA SER A 2 9.25 8.30 -83.09
C SER A 2 8.21 7.38 -82.41
N THR A 3 8.51 6.81 -81.23
CA THR A 3 8.20 7.26 -79.83
C THR A 3 6.86 6.76 -79.28
N PRO A 4 6.83 6.09 -78.10
CA PRO A 4 5.59 5.86 -77.34
C PRO A 4 5.36 7.00 -76.33
N SER A 5 4.16 7.57 -76.34
CA SER A 5 3.70 8.56 -75.35
C SER A 5 3.36 7.88 -74.03
N ARG A 6 4.11 8.21 -72.99
CA ARG A 6 3.91 7.81 -71.60
C ARG A 6 3.32 9.00 -70.84
N THR A 7 2.07 8.92 -70.41
CA THR A 7 1.36 9.84 -69.49
C THR A 7 0.08 9.10 -69.07
N SER A 8 -0.38 9.00 -67.83
CA SER A 8 -0.01 9.65 -66.57
C SER A 8 -0.44 8.72 -65.42
N VAL A 9 0.47 8.41 -64.49
CA VAL A 9 0.13 7.87 -63.17
C VAL A 9 0.86 8.76 -62.19
N ALA A 10 0.19 9.81 -61.71
CA ALA A 10 0.54 10.52 -60.47
C ALA A 10 -0.36 11.74 -60.33
N GLU A 11 -1.52 11.59 -59.68
CA GLU A 11 -2.13 12.73 -58.99
C GLU A 11 -3.15 12.24 -57.96
N GLN A 12 -2.63 11.72 -56.85
CA GLN A 12 -3.35 11.58 -55.58
C GLN A 12 -2.32 11.34 -54.46
N SER A 13 -1.45 12.33 -54.22
CA SER A 13 -0.40 12.19 -53.19
C SER A 13 -0.12 13.49 -52.42
N SER A 14 -1.11 14.37 -52.26
CA SER A 14 -0.90 15.67 -51.62
C SER A 14 -1.74 15.95 -50.36
N THR A 15 -2.56 15.04 -49.84
CA THR A 15 -3.48 15.35 -48.72
C THR A 15 -3.35 14.50 -47.45
N ASN A 16 -2.22 13.81 -47.24
CA ASN A 16 -2.03 12.98 -46.04
C ASN A 16 -0.85 13.38 -45.14
N LEU A 17 -0.18 14.51 -45.39
CA LEU A 17 0.94 14.95 -44.54
C LEU A 17 0.49 15.31 -43.13
N VAL A 18 -0.61 16.05 -42.96
CA VAL A 18 -1.14 16.41 -41.64
C VAL A 18 -1.67 15.18 -40.89
N GLY A 19 -2.32 14.25 -41.60
CA GLY A 19 -2.75 12.96 -41.03
C GLY A 19 -1.58 12.11 -40.57
N LYS A 20 -0.53 11.98 -41.39
CA LYS A 20 0.70 11.26 -41.02
C LYS A 20 1.46 11.96 -39.90
N PHE A 21 1.52 13.29 -39.91
CA PHE A 21 2.19 14.06 -38.85
C PHE A 21 1.45 13.93 -37.52
N THR A 22 0.13 14.09 -37.49
CA THR A 22 -0.68 13.90 -36.28
C THR A 22 -0.65 12.45 -35.79
N GLN A 23 -0.62 11.46 -36.70
CA GLN A 23 -0.46 10.05 -36.34
C GLN A 23 0.95 9.75 -35.80
N SER A 24 2.00 10.29 -36.42
CA SER A 24 3.38 10.19 -35.96
C SER A 24 3.57 10.89 -34.62
N VAL A 25 2.95 12.05 -34.40
CA VAL A 25 2.96 12.74 -33.10
C VAL A 25 2.21 11.93 -32.06
N ARG A 26 1.04 11.36 -32.38
CA ARG A 26 0.34 10.44 -31.46
C ARG A 26 1.18 9.22 -31.14
N ARG A 27 1.86 8.66 -32.14
CA ARG A 27 2.75 7.51 -31.97
C ARG A 27 3.95 7.86 -31.12
N ILE A 28 4.60 9.00 -31.35
CA ILE A 28 5.72 9.50 -30.53
C ILE A 28 5.25 9.84 -29.11
N VAL A 29 4.09 10.45 -28.93
CA VAL A 29 3.52 10.73 -27.60
C VAL A 29 3.17 9.43 -26.86
N GLN A 30 2.71 8.41 -27.60
CA GLN A 30 2.44 7.08 -27.07
C GLN A 30 3.76 6.35 -26.74
N ASP A 31 4.74 6.40 -27.64
CA ASP A 31 6.07 5.82 -27.47
C ASP A 31 6.85 6.54 -26.34
N VAL A 32 6.63 7.84 -26.10
CA VAL A 32 7.17 8.58 -24.94
C VAL A 32 6.39 8.27 -23.66
N LYS A 33 5.11 7.91 -23.76
CA LYS A 33 4.32 7.38 -22.64
C LYS A 33 4.70 5.94 -22.28
N ASP A 34 5.10 5.15 -23.28
CA ASP A 34 5.39 3.72 -23.21
C ASP A 34 6.90 3.42 -23.17
N GLU A 35 7.78 4.42 -23.35
CA GLU A 35 9.21 4.28 -23.12
C GLU A 35 9.40 3.83 -21.69
N GLY A 36 9.79 2.56 -21.58
CA GLY A 36 10.00 1.84 -20.35
C GLY A 36 10.78 2.68 -19.37
N THR A 37 10.29 2.67 -18.16
CA THR A 37 10.91 3.29 -17.00
C THR A 37 12.40 2.93 -16.91
N ALA A 38 13.19 3.71 -16.17
CA ALA A 38 14.60 3.38 -15.91
C ALA A 38 14.79 1.99 -15.25
N SER A 39 13.71 1.41 -14.72
CA SER A 39 13.61 0.07 -14.13
C SER A 39 13.25 -1.04 -15.14
N GLY A 40 12.83 -0.70 -16.37
CA GLY A 40 12.37 -1.65 -17.39
C GLY A 40 11.00 -2.26 -17.12
N GLN A 41 10.25 -1.75 -16.14
CA GLN A 41 8.94 -2.27 -15.75
C GLN A 41 7.85 -1.76 -16.69
N THR A 42 6.86 -2.61 -16.96
CA THR A 42 5.68 -2.21 -17.72
C THR A 42 4.77 -1.31 -16.89
N LYS A 43 3.92 -0.51 -17.55
CA LYS A 43 2.97 0.36 -16.85
C LYS A 43 2.03 -0.45 -15.94
N GLU A 44 1.55 -1.59 -16.40
CA GLU A 44 0.77 -2.55 -15.61
C GLU A 44 1.48 -2.99 -14.33
N GLU A 45 2.78 -3.33 -14.39
CA GLU A 45 3.56 -3.75 -13.21
C GLU A 45 3.71 -2.61 -12.18
N VAL A 46 3.88 -1.38 -12.66
CA VAL A 46 3.99 -0.19 -11.81
C VAL A 46 2.64 0.11 -11.14
N ILE A 47 1.52 -0.09 -11.85
CA ILE A 47 0.16 0.01 -11.30
C ILE A 47 -0.10 -1.09 -10.27
N GLU A 48 0.27 -2.34 -10.56
CA GLU A 48 0.12 -3.45 -9.62
C GLU A 48 0.90 -3.19 -8.34
N THR A 49 2.14 -2.69 -8.45
CA THR A 49 2.96 -2.30 -7.30
C THR A 49 2.27 -1.20 -6.47
N ASN A 50 1.66 -0.21 -7.13
CA ASN A 50 0.91 0.86 -6.45
C ASN A 50 -0.23 0.29 -5.61
N GLU A 51 -1.03 -0.60 -6.20
CA GLU A 51 -2.17 -1.24 -5.55
C GLU A 51 -1.73 -2.10 -4.34
N ARG A 52 -0.65 -2.87 -4.49
CA ARG A 52 -0.08 -3.67 -3.40
C ARG A 52 0.37 -2.79 -2.23
N LEU A 53 1.11 -1.70 -2.52
CA LEU A 53 1.56 -0.74 -1.50
C LEU A 53 0.37 -0.10 -0.76
N ARG A 54 -0.69 0.28 -1.49
CA ARG A 54 -1.89 0.90 -0.91
C ARG A 54 -2.67 -0.07 -0.03
N ALA A 55 -2.95 -1.28 -0.51
CA ALA A 55 -3.68 -2.29 0.25
C ALA A 55 -2.98 -2.59 1.58
N VAL A 56 -1.65 -2.73 1.54
CA VAL A 56 -0.84 -2.98 2.73
C VAL A 56 -0.84 -1.78 3.67
N ARG A 57 -0.74 -0.55 3.15
CA ARG A 57 -0.80 0.67 3.95
C ARG A 57 -2.10 0.77 4.75
N VAL A 58 -3.26 0.61 4.10
CA VAL A 58 -4.57 0.71 4.78
C VAL A 58 -4.66 -0.26 5.95
N ARG A 59 -4.33 -1.53 5.71
CA ARG A 59 -4.35 -2.57 6.74
C ARG A 59 -3.36 -2.31 7.88
N LEU A 60 -2.18 -1.81 7.54
CA LEU A 60 -1.16 -1.50 8.53
C LEU A 60 -1.56 -0.30 9.39
N ASP A 61 -2.20 0.72 8.80
CA ASP A 61 -2.74 1.88 9.51
C ASP A 61 -3.84 1.45 10.50
N GLU A 62 -4.77 0.59 10.09
CA GLU A 62 -5.81 0.03 10.98
C GLU A 62 -5.22 -0.75 12.16
N SER A 63 -4.23 -1.60 11.88
CA SER A 63 -3.53 -2.40 12.89
C SER A 63 -2.76 -1.48 13.87
N TYR A 64 -2.08 -0.48 13.33
CA TYR A 64 -1.36 0.53 14.09
C TYR A 64 -2.28 1.33 15.01
N ASP A 65 -3.40 1.82 14.48
CA ASP A 65 -4.37 2.60 15.25
C ASP A 65 -5.02 1.77 16.36
N THR A 66 -5.33 0.51 16.08
CA THR A 66 -5.85 -0.43 17.08
C THR A 66 -4.86 -0.61 18.22
N ALA A 67 -3.59 -0.92 17.90
CA ALA A 67 -2.53 -1.08 18.89
C ALA A 67 -2.26 0.21 19.68
N LYS A 68 -2.25 1.36 19.00
CA LYS A 68 -2.04 2.68 19.61
C LYS A 68 -3.16 3.03 20.57
N LYS A 69 -4.43 2.91 20.15
CA LYS A 69 -5.61 3.18 21.00
C LYS A 69 -5.61 2.32 22.25
N ALA A 70 -5.27 1.04 22.10
CA ALA A 70 -5.11 0.11 23.21
C ALA A 70 -4.06 0.58 24.23
N LEU A 71 -2.85 0.94 23.76
CA LEU A 71 -1.77 1.42 24.63
C LEU A 71 -2.11 2.75 25.32
N VAL A 72 -2.75 3.68 24.60
CA VAL A 72 -3.21 4.96 25.18
C VAL A 72 -4.28 4.71 26.25
N THR A 73 -5.24 3.82 25.97
CA THR A 73 -6.28 3.44 26.92
C THR A 73 -5.68 2.79 28.17
N LEU A 74 -4.69 1.91 27.99
CA LEU A 74 -3.95 1.29 29.09
C LEU A 74 -3.25 2.34 29.96
N MET A 75 -2.57 3.31 29.34
CA MET A 75 -1.89 4.39 30.05
C MET A 75 -2.89 5.28 30.82
N GLY A 76 -4.05 5.58 30.22
CA GLY A 76 -5.13 6.31 30.89
C GLY A 76 -5.60 5.59 32.15
N LYS A 77 -6.00 4.31 32.01
CA LYS A 77 -6.41 3.47 33.15
C LYS A 77 -5.34 3.36 34.24
N TYR A 78 -4.06 3.33 33.86
CA TYR A 78 -2.95 3.31 34.82
C TYR A 78 -2.88 4.60 35.63
N ASN A 79 -3.00 5.76 34.96
CA ASN A 79 -3.01 7.05 35.64
C ASN A 79 -4.22 7.18 36.55
N ASP A 80 -5.41 6.76 36.10
CA ASP A 80 -6.62 6.77 36.91
C ASP A 80 -6.46 5.90 38.18
N SER A 81 -5.81 4.75 38.06
CA SER A 81 -5.55 3.86 39.21
C SER A 81 -4.75 4.53 40.34
N LYS A 82 -3.96 5.57 40.04
CA LYS A 82 -3.16 6.30 41.05
C LYS A 82 -4.04 7.14 41.98
N SER A 83 -5.24 7.51 41.54
CA SER A 83 -6.22 8.24 42.35
C SER A 83 -6.99 7.34 43.33
N VAL A 84 -6.88 6.02 43.18
CA VAL A 84 -7.58 5.05 44.03
C VAL A 84 -6.81 4.83 45.33
N HIS A 85 -7.35 5.34 46.44
CA HIS A 85 -6.75 5.18 47.76
C HIS A 85 -6.84 3.75 48.31
N ASN A 86 -7.89 3.00 47.99
CA ASN A 86 -8.04 1.62 48.45
C ASN A 86 -7.07 0.69 47.68
N ILE A 87 -6.11 0.12 48.40
CA ILE A 87 -5.04 -0.66 47.79
C ILE A 87 -5.52 -1.98 47.16
N PHE A 88 -6.56 -2.61 47.73
CA PHE A 88 -7.14 -3.85 47.19
C PHE A 88 -7.91 -3.57 45.88
N GLN A 89 -8.66 -2.46 45.84
CA GLN A 89 -9.34 -2.02 44.62
C GLN A 89 -8.34 -1.64 43.54
N ARG A 90 -7.29 -0.89 43.90
CA ARG A 90 -6.21 -0.52 42.98
C ARG A 90 -5.50 -1.76 42.43
N TYR A 91 -5.21 -2.76 43.27
CA TYR A 91 -4.63 -4.02 42.84
C TYR A 91 -5.51 -4.76 41.83
N ASN A 92 -6.83 -4.83 42.07
CA ASN A 92 -7.76 -5.47 41.14
C ASN A 92 -7.82 -4.75 39.79
N LEU A 93 -7.77 -3.41 39.78
CA LEU A 93 -7.69 -2.62 38.54
C LEU A 93 -6.42 -2.92 37.75
N LEU A 94 -5.25 -2.90 38.40
CA LEU A 94 -3.98 -3.21 37.76
C LEU A 94 -3.94 -4.64 37.20
N LYS A 95 -4.45 -5.61 37.97
CA LYS A 95 -4.57 -7.01 37.54
C LYS A 95 -5.50 -7.15 36.33
N ALA A 96 -6.63 -6.46 36.33
CA ALA A 96 -7.57 -6.45 35.20
C ALA A 96 -6.96 -5.81 33.96
N MET A 97 -6.18 -4.73 34.09
CA MET A 97 -5.47 -4.11 32.97
C MET A 97 -4.47 -5.07 32.31
N ILE A 98 -3.69 -5.80 33.10
CA ILE A 98 -2.75 -6.81 32.60
C ILE A 98 -3.49 -7.96 31.91
N LYS A 99 -4.50 -8.54 32.56
CA LYS A 99 -5.25 -9.69 32.01
C LYS A 99 -6.12 -9.36 30.81
N VAL A 100 -6.88 -8.28 30.87
CA VAL A 100 -7.94 -7.97 29.89
C VAL A 100 -7.41 -7.12 28.75
N GLU A 101 -6.43 -6.26 28.98
CA GLU A 101 -5.88 -5.44 27.90
C GLU A 101 -4.59 -6.05 27.39
N VAL A 102 -3.53 -6.19 28.18
CA VAL A 102 -2.21 -6.65 27.67
C VAL A 102 -2.26 -8.07 27.12
N ILE A 103 -2.76 -9.03 27.91
CA ILE A 103 -2.84 -10.44 27.47
C ILE A 103 -3.86 -10.61 26.34
N ARG A 104 -5.03 -9.97 26.40
CA ARG A 104 -6.02 -10.06 25.30
C ARG A 104 -5.53 -9.41 24.02
N LEU A 105 -4.88 -8.24 24.08
CA LEU A 105 -4.23 -7.60 22.94
C LEU A 105 -3.25 -8.55 22.26
N GLU A 106 -2.54 -9.33 23.05
CA GLU A 106 -1.60 -10.31 22.55
C GLU A 106 -2.27 -11.63 22.12
N THR A 107 -3.37 -12.04 22.74
CA THR A 107 -4.05 -13.31 22.44
C THR A 107 -4.99 -13.17 21.24
N GLN A 108 -5.50 -11.96 20.98
CA GLN A 108 -6.21 -11.59 19.75
C GLN A 108 -5.24 -11.36 18.56
N TYR A 109 -3.96 -11.75 18.69
CA TYR A 109 -2.90 -11.55 17.68
C TYR A 109 -3.17 -12.11 16.28
N TRP A 110 -4.15 -13.00 16.11
CA TRP A 110 -4.49 -13.52 14.79
C TRP A 110 -4.97 -12.42 13.82
N THR A 111 -5.33 -11.24 14.31
CA THR A 111 -5.68 -10.07 13.49
C THR A 111 -4.53 -9.08 13.27
N LEU A 112 -3.40 -9.23 13.95
CA LEU A 112 -2.27 -8.29 13.89
C LEU A 112 -1.18 -8.80 12.93
N VAL A 113 -0.75 -7.92 12.03
CA VAL A 113 0.23 -8.22 10.98
C VAL A 113 1.57 -8.63 11.58
N ASP A 114 2.11 -9.77 11.15
CA ASP A 114 3.51 -10.12 11.42
C ASP A 114 4.43 -9.33 10.48
N ILE A 115 5.32 -8.53 11.06
CA ILE A 115 6.27 -7.72 10.31
C ILE A 115 7.62 -8.44 10.27
N PRO A 116 8.22 -8.65 9.09
CA PRO A 116 9.58 -9.16 9.01
C PRO A 116 10.57 -8.22 9.70
N LYS A 117 11.68 -8.77 10.22
CA LYS A 117 12.83 -7.93 10.59
C LYS A 117 13.57 -7.51 9.32
N GLN A 118 13.91 -6.23 9.20
CA GLN A 118 14.76 -5.73 8.12
C GLN A 118 16.16 -6.33 8.24
N GLU A 119 16.67 -6.90 7.16
CA GLU A 119 18.03 -7.44 7.11
C GLU A 119 19.05 -6.31 6.91
N LYS A 120 20.27 -6.46 7.44
CA LYS A 120 21.27 -5.38 7.45
C LYS A 120 21.67 -4.88 6.05
N GLN A 121 21.59 -5.74 5.04
CA GLN A 121 21.95 -5.43 3.66
C GLN A 121 20.73 -5.14 2.77
N GLU A 122 19.52 -5.25 3.31
CA GLU A 122 18.27 -5.10 2.56
C GLU A 122 17.92 -3.62 2.37
N THR A 123 17.71 -3.23 1.11
CA THR A 123 17.29 -1.87 0.78
C THR A 123 15.88 -1.60 1.31
N VAL A 124 15.55 -0.33 1.55
CA VAL A 124 14.22 0.06 2.04
C VAL A 124 13.10 -0.44 1.13
N PRO A 125 13.16 -0.29 -0.22
CA PRO A 125 12.11 -0.80 -1.10
C PRO A 125 11.96 -2.33 -1.02
N ALA A 126 13.07 -3.08 -0.99
CA ALA A 126 13.05 -4.54 -0.89
C ALA A 126 12.37 -5.00 0.41
N PHE A 127 12.71 -4.37 1.53
CA PHE A 127 12.08 -4.64 2.82
C PHE A 127 10.57 -4.39 2.81
N VAL A 128 10.15 -3.26 2.26
CA VAL A 128 8.73 -2.89 2.18
C VAL A 128 7.96 -3.90 1.31
N LEU A 129 8.48 -4.26 0.14
CA LEU A 129 7.84 -5.24 -0.75
C LEU A 129 7.77 -6.63 -0.11
N ARG A 130 8.78 -7.03 0.67
CA ARG A 130 8.74 -8.29 1.44
C ARG A 130 7.67 -8.26 2.53
N ALA A 131 7.53 -7.14 3.24
CA ALA A 131 6.45 -6.95 4.19
C ALA A 131 5.08 -7.04 3.51
N CYS A 132 4.91 -6.43 2.34
CA CYS A 132 3.70 -6.54 1.52
C CYS A 132 3.36 -8.00 1.19
N ALA A 133 4.34 -8.77 0.70
CA ALA A 133 4.14 -10.18 0.33
C ALA A 133 3.74 -11.07 1.52
N ILE A 134 4.29 -10.82 2.72
CA ILE A 134 3.91 -11.55 3.94
C ILE A 134 2.48 -11.19 4.36
N MET A 135 2.12 -9.92 4.26
CA MET A 135 0.78 -9.44 4.58
C MET A 135 -0.28 -10.03 3.64
N GLU A 136 -0.01 -10.09 2.35
CA GLU A 136 -0.91 -10.71 1.36
C GLU A 136 -1.15 -12.20 1.65
N LYS A 137 -0.12 -12.94 2.06
CA LYS A 137 -0.24 -14.36 2.43
C LYS A 137 -1.09 -14.57 3.68
N THR A 138 -0.94 -13.70 4.68
CA THR A 138 -1.68 -13.79 5.94
C THR A 138 -3.14 -13.34 5.82
N GLN A 139 -3.49 -12.57 4.78
CA GLN A 139 -4.86 -12.07 4.55
C GLN A 139 -5.87 -13.19 4.31
N LYS A 140 -5.47 -14.30 3.66
CA LYS A 140 -6.39 -15.39 3.29
C LYS A 140 -6.94 -16.19 4.48
N SER A 141 -6.35 -16.04 5.68
CA SER A 141 -6.63 -16.92 6.81
C SER A 141 -7.64 -16.35 7.84
N GLY A 142 -8.16 -15.13 7.68
CA GLY A 142 -8.92 -14.50 8.76
C GLY A 142 -9.89 -13.37 8.39
N GLU A 143 -10.33 -13.26 7.13
CA GLU A 143 -11.34 -12.24 6.78
C GLU A 143 -12.68 -12.57 7.45
N GLY A 144 -13.04 -11.78 8.46
CA GLY A 144 -14.39 -11.76 9.03
C GLY A 144 -15.41 -11.36 7.96
N VAL A 145 -16.66 -11.80 8.15
CA VAL A 145 -17.76 -11.63 7.18
C VAL A 145 -17.97 -10.14 6.86
N LYS A 146 -17.37 -9.66 5.77
CA LYS A 146 -17.68 -8.36 5.17
C LYS A 146 -19.06 -8.45 4.53
N THR A 147 -19.90 -7.45 4.75
CA THR A 147 -21.20 -7.37 4.07
C THR A 147 -20.98 -7.17 2.57
N SER A 148 -21.86 -7.74 1.74
CA SER A 148 -21.79 -7.63 0.27
C SER A 148 -21.71 -6.18 -0.21
N ALA A 149 -22.37 -5.25 0.49
CA ALA A 149 -22.32 -3.82 0.21
C ALA A 149 -20.91 -3.22 0.38
N LYS A 150 -20.19 -3.57 1.46
CA LYS A 150 -18.82 -3.09 1.70
C LYS A 150 -17.83 -3.64 0.67
N LEU A 151 -18.01 -4.89 0.26
CA LEU A 151 -17.18 -5.50 -0.80
C LEU A 151 -17.39 -4.83 -2.15
N ALA A 152 -18.63 -4.41 -2.46
CA ALA A 152 -18.95 -3.70 -3.69
C ALA A 152 -18.37 -2.28 -3.70
N GLU A 153 -18.44 -1.57 -2.58
CA GLU A 153 -17.83 -0.24 -2.40
C GLU A 153 -16.29 -0.30 -2.52
N GLU A 154 -15.64 -1.24 -1.83
CA GLU A 154 -14.19 -1.46 -1.94
C GLU A 154 -13.76 -1.78 -3.38
N ALA A 155 -14.58 -2.54 -4.12
CA ALA A 155 -14.32 -2.87 -5.51
C ALA A 155 -14.52 -1.68 -6.46
N GLN A 156 -15.50 -0.82 -6.20
CA GLN A 156 -15.75 0.39 -6.97
C GLN A 156 -14.62 1.40 -6.78
N ASP A 157 -14.24 1.68 -5.53
CA ASP A 157 -13.11 2.55 -5.22
C ASP A 157 -11.81 2.05 -5.84
N LYS A 158 -11.63 0.72 -5.90
CA LYS A 158 -10.49 0.11 -6.58
C LYS A 158 -10.49 0.38 -8.08
N ARG A 159 -11.65 0.28 -8.74
CA ARG A 159 -11.78 0.55 -10.18
C ARG A 159 -11.48 2.01 -10.50
N GLU A 160 -12.07 2.95 -9.77
CA GLU A 160 -11.84 4.38 -9.97
C GLU A 160 -10.36 4.77 -9.77
N ARG A 161 -9.68 4.13 -8.82
CA ARG A 161 -8.24 4.32 -8.63
C ARG A 161 -7.40 3.81 -9.80
N ILE A 162 -7.71 2.61 -10.31
CA ILE A 162 -7.00 2.04 -11.47
C ILE A 162 -7.20 2.93 -12.69
N GLU A 163 -8.44 3.38 -12.95
CA GLU A 163 -8.75 4.29 -14.05
C GLU A 163 -7.98 5.62 -13.95
N ARG A 164 -7.84 6.18 -12.72
CA ARG A 164 -6.97 7.35 -12.50
C ARG A 164 -5.51 7.06 -12.87
N LEU A 165 -4.98 5.90 -12.45
CA LEU A 165 -3.60 5.51 -12.72
C LEU A 165 -3.35 5.24 -14.20
N GLU A 166 -4.31 4.68 -14.92
CA GLU A 166 -4.26 4.48 -16.37
C GLU A 166 -4.12 5.80 -17.14
N ASN A 167 -4.69 6.88 -16.60
CA ASN A 167 -4.57 8.23 -17.19
C ASN A 167 -3.23 8.92 -16.88
N MET A 168 -2.43 8.41 -15.94
CA MET A 168 -1.12 8.94 -15.58
C MET A 168 0.01 8.39 -16.47
N THR A 169 1.15 9.08 -16.47
CA THR A 169 2.37 8.54 -17.08
C THR A 169 3.06 7.58 -16.12
N THR A 170 3.79 6.60 -16.67
CA THR A 170 4.46 5.58 -15.85
C THR A 170 5.42 6.19 -14.83
N SER A 171 6.18 7.23 -15.22
CA SER A 171 7.07 7.98 -14.32
C SER A 171 6.33 8.65 -13.15
N GLN A 172 5.11 9.17 -13.36
CA GLN A 172 4.32 9.74 -12.26
C GLN A 172 3.87 8.66 -11.26
N ILE A 173 3.52 7.47 -11.75
CA ILE A 173 3.12 6.35 -10.88
C ILE A 173 4.33 5.82 -10.10
N GLU A 174 5.52 5.76 -10.72
CA GLU A 174 6.76 5.39 -10.03
C GLU A 174 7.13 6.38 -8.92
N ALA A 175 6.93 7.69 -9.16
CA ALA A 175 7.13 8.70 -8.13
C ALA A 175 6.15 8.51 -6.96
N GLU A 176 4.86 8.25 -7.23
CA GLU A 176 3.89 7.88 -6.19
C GLU A 176 4.32 6.61 -5.43
N ASN A 177 4.76 5.57 -6.14
CA ASN A 177 5.22 4.31 -5.53
C ASN A 177 6.42 4.52 -4.61
N THR A 178 7.37 5.34 -5.03
CA THR A 178 8.55 5.69 -4.24
C THR A 178 8.15 6.41 -2.96
N GLN A 179 7.26 7.40 -3.06
CA GLN A 179 6.75 8.13 -1.91
C GLN A 179 6.00 7.20 -0.95
N MET A 180 5.09 6.38 -1.47
CA MET A 180 4.35 5.40 -0.66
C MET A 180 5.26 4.38 0.00
N THR A 181 6.31 3.93 -0.68
CA THR A 181 7.32 3.02 -0.11
C THR A 181 7.98 3.65 1.11
N ASN A 182 8.37 4.93 1.04
CA ASN A 182 8.98 5.64 2.15
C ASN A 182 8.00 5.84 3.32
N ASP A 183 6.75 6.19 3.03
CA ASP A 183 5.73 6.37 4.06
C ASP A 183 5.37 5.06 4.75
N LEU A 184 5.25 3.99 3.96
CA LEU A 184 4.99 2.64 4.46
C LEU A 184 6.17 2.13 5.31
N TYR A 185 7.41 2.42 4.92
CA TYR A 185 8.59 2.12 5.73
C TYR A 185 8.50 2.78 7.11
N ARG A 186 8.18 4.08 7.18
CA ARG A 186 8.03 4.80 8.46
C ARG A 186 6.92 4.19 9.31
N LEU A 187 5.80 3.81 8.70
CA LEU A 187 4.67 3.19 9.38
C LEU A 187 5.05 1.80 9.93
N LEU A 188 5.73 0.96 9.14
CA LEU A 188 6.25 -0.34 9.56
C LEU A 188 7.17 -0.21 10.78
N LYS A 189 8.07 0.79 10.78
CA LYS A 189 8.96 1.06 11.94
C LYS A 189 8.18 1.47 13.18
N LYS A 190 7.19 2.37 13.04
CA LYS A 190 6.34 2.80 14.17
C LYS A 190 5.53 1.64 14.73
N TYR A 191 4.89 0.85 13.88
CA TYR A 191 4.09 -0.30 14.28
C TYR A 191 4.96 -1.39 14.92
N SER A 192 6.16 -1.68 14.37
CA SER A 192 7.13 -2.57 15.01
C SER A 192 7.54 -2.09 16.41
N GLY A 193 7.69 -0.78 16.60
CA GLY A 193 7.98 -0.19 17.91
C GLY A 193 6.88 -0.45 18.93
N LEU A 194 5.61 -0.20 18.55
CA LEU A 194 4.46 -0.50 19.42
C LEU A 194 4.37 -1.99 19.74
N ARG A 195 4.61 -2.86 18.76
CA ARG A 195 4.60 -4.31 18.95
C ARG A 195 5.64 -4.76 19.99
N ASN A 196 6.85 -4.20 19.91
CA ASN A 196 7.90 -4.49 20.88
C ASN A 196 7.51 -4.04 22.30
N LEU A 197 6.88 -2.87 22.45
CA LEU A 197 6.39 -2.41 23.75
C LEU A 197 5.33 -3.34 24.33
N ILE A 198 4.34 -3.75 23.53
CA ILE A 198 3.30 -4.70 23.95
C ILE A 198 3.93 -6.02 24.41
N ARG A 199 4.90 -6.54 23.65
CA ARG A 199 5.61 -7.78 24.00
C ARG A 199 6.41 -7.64 25.30
N GLN A 200 7.09 -6.51 25.51
CA GLN A 200 7.80 -6.25 26.76
C GLN A 200 6.84 -6.18 27.94
N LEU A 201 5.72 -5.48 27.80
CA LEU A 201 4.69 -5.41 28.83
C LEU A 201 4.19 -6.80 29.21
N LYS A 202 3.94 -7.70 28.24
CA LYS A 202 3.54 -9.07 28.56
C LYS A 202 4.65 -9.87 29.25
N VAL A 203 5.91 -9.73 28.85
CA VAL A 203 7.00 -10.48 29.53
C VAL A 203 7.19 -10.00 30.98
N SER A 204 6.91 -8.73 31.26
CA SER A 204 7.07 -8.14 32.59
C SER A 204 5.91 -8.44 33.57
N PHE A 205 4.79 -9.02 33.13
CA PHE A 205 3.59 -9.23 33.96
C PHE A 205 2.97 -10.61 33.77
#